data_AF-A0AAV5ZJI9-F1
#
_entry.id   AF-A0AAV5ZJI9-F1
#
_cell.length_a   1.000
_cell.length_b   1.000
_cell.length_c   1.000
_cell.angle_alpha   90.00
_cell.angle_beta   90.00
_cell.angle_gamma   90.00
#
_symmetry.space_group_name_H-M   'P 1'
#
loop_
_entity.id
_entity.type
_entity.pdbx_description
1 polymer ?
#
loop_
_entity_poly.entity_id
_entity_poly.type
_entity_poly.pdbx_seq_one_letter_code
_entity_poly.pdbx_strand_id
1 'polypeptide(L)'
;MPLLSEQNRRKRNLVIIGAFLLLIGGATAFDLGIFAPDLPVASNIVIFALFNLNLIVFLLLLLLLFRNLVKVWFERRQQVIGAKFKAKLVLAFLLLSVTPAALIFVIASNFINKSIEGWFKPQVERPLDQALAVAQTYYNQLERTAVRHGQHIGRVIVRDGLLAEDRREALASFLVEQQDLLSISTITIYGAGGRELVHVKDPVLGDLDTRDPSGTELNRGLSGQEVTTVRELATGDLIEAVTPIWSSARGADRRVLGAVVVGSHVTERLEQKVRGISTAFREYKQLKLLKNPIKGIYILLFLLMT
;
A
#
# COMPACT_ATOMS: atom_id res chain seq x y z
N MET A 1 -0.40 73.56 -7.54
CA MET A 1 0.17 72.26 -7.98
C MET A 1 -0.88 71.55 -8.83
N PRO A 2 -0.55 71.15 -10.08
CA PRO A 2 -1.56 70.85 -11.08
C PRO A 2 -2.23 69.51 -10.81
N LEU A 3 -3.55 69.49 -11.03
CA LEU A 3 -4.41 68.31 -10.95
C LEU A 3 -3.94 67.31 -12.01
N LEU A 4 -3.23 66.25 -11.59
CA LEU A 4 -2.91 65.14 -12.47
C LEU A 4 -4.24 64.51 -12.93
N SER A 5 -4.57 64.73 -14.21
CA SER A 5 -5.78 64.27 -14.87
C SER A 5 -6.02 62.78 -14.58
N GLU A 6 -7.29 62.39 -14.40
CA GLU A 6 -7.70 61.01 -14.12
C GLU A 6 -7.09 59.98 -15.10
N GLN A 7 -6.72 60.40 -16.31
CA GLN A 7 -6.03 59.60 -17.32
C GLN A 7 -4.66 59.07 -16.86
N ASN A 8 -3.85 59.85 -16.14
CA ASN A 8 -2.52 59.40 -15.71
C ASN A 8 -2.60 58.35 -14.57
N ARG A 9 -3.63 58.43 -13.73
CA ARG A 9 -3.91 57.40 -12.71
C ARG A 9 -4.43 56.09 -13.34
N ARG A 10 -5.26 56.18 -14.38
CA ARG A 10 -5.72 55.01 -15.13
C ARG A 10 -4.59 54.33 -15.90
N LYS A 11 -3.72 55.10 -16.58
CA LYS A 11 -2.53 54.58 -17.28
C LYS A 11 -1.56 53.89 -16.33
N ARG A 12 -1.25 54.47 -15.17
CA ARG A 12 -0.37 53.84 -14.17
C ARG A 12 -0.93 52.53 -13.62
N ASN A 13 -2.24 52.48 -13.36
CA ASN A 13 -2.87 51.24 -12.89
C ASN A 13 -2.90 50.15 -13.97
N LEU A 14 -3.11 50.51 -15.24
CA LEU A 14 -3.00 49.56 -16.36
C LEU A 14 -1.57 49.06 -16.54
N VAL A 15 -0.56 49.90 -16.35
CA VAL A 15 0.85 49.50 -16.41
C VAL A 15 1.20 48.56 -15.26
N ILE A 16 0.71 48.80 -14.04
CA ILE A 16 0.96 47.90 -12.89
C ILE A 16 0.25 46.56 -13.12
N ILE A 17 -0.99 46.55 -13.59
CA ILE A 17 -1.72 45.32 -13.92
C ILE A 17 -1.01 44.55 -15.04
N GLY A 18 -0.58 45.25 -16.10
CA GLY A 18 0.14 44.64 -17.22
C GLY A 18 1.51 44.08 -16.82
N ALA A 19 2.28 44.81 -16.00
CA ALA A 19 3.56 44.36 -15.48
C ALA A 19 3.41 43.15 -14.55
N PHE A 20 2.38 43.14 -13.71
CA PHE A 20 2.10 42.03 -12.80
C PHE A 20 1.62 40.78 -13.55
N LEU A 21 0.77 40.94 -14.58
CA LEU A 21 0.37 39.86 -15.48
C LEU A 21 1.56 39.29 -16.28
N LEU A 22 2.49 40.14 -16.72
CA LEU A 22 3.73 39.72 -17.37
C LEU A 22 4.64 38.94 -16.42
N LEU A 23 4.74 39.38 -15.16
CA LEU A 23 5.58 38.73 -14.15
C LEU A 23 5.01 37.34 -13.77
N ILE A 24 3.69 37.23 -13.62
CA ILE A 24 3.00 35.96 -13.40
C ILE A 24 3.17 35.05 -14.62
N GLY A 25 2.90 35.57 -15.84
CA GLY A 25 3.07 34.79 -17.06
C GLY A 25 4.51 34.30 -17.28
N GLY A 26 5.50 35.12 -16.91
CA GLY A 26 6.91 34.75 -16.94
C GLY A 26 7.28 33.68 -15.90
N ALA A 27 6.77 33.79 -14.68
CA ALA A 27 6.95 32.76 -13.64
C ALA A 27 6.30 31.42 -14.04
N THR A 28 5.11 31.46 -14.64
CA THR A 28 4.42 30.28 -15.15
C THR A 28 5.21 29.58 -16.28
N ALA A 29 5.79 30.36 -17.20
CA ALA A 29 6.63 29.82 -18.28
C ALA A 29 7.94 29.22 -17.74
N PHE A 30 8.49 29.80 -16.68
CA PHE A 30 9.70 29.33 -16.02
C PHE A 30 9.49 27.99 -15.30
N ASP A 31 8.36 27.83 -14.58
CA ASP A 31 8.00 26.55 -13.95
C ASP A 31 7.80 25.42 -14.96
N LEU A 32 7.29 25.74 -16.16
CA LEU A 32 7.15 24.79 -17.27
C LEU A 32 8.50 24.22 -17.73
N GLY A 33 9.56 25.02 -17.66
CA GLY A 33 10.89 24.66 -18.15
C GLY A 33 11.74 23.86 -17.17
N ILE A 34 11.41 23.88 -15.87
CA ILE A 34 12.25 23.28 -14.82
C ILE A 34 11.62 22.02 -14.20
N PHE A 35 10.28 21.96 -14.03
CA PHE A 35 9.63 20.92 -13.23
C PHE A 35 8.94 19.80 -14.03
N ALA A 36 8.85 19.88 -15.36
CA ALA A 36 8.10 18.90 -16.17
C ALA A 36 8.85 18.35 -17.41
N PRO A 37 10.00 17.66 -17.29
CA PRO A 37 10.63 17.02 -18.45
C PRO A 37 9.92 15.75 -18.94
N ASP A 38 9.29 14.96 -18.05
CA ASP A 38 8.93 13.56 -18.34
C ASP A 38 7.53 13.13 -17.81
N LEU A 39 6.42 13.73 -18.27
CA LEU A 39 5.07 13.28 -17.87
C LEU A 39 4.07 13.15 -19.03
N PRO A 40 3.07 12.24 -18.94
CA PRO A 40 2.07 11.99 -19.99
C PRO A 40 1.29 13.25 -20.37
N VAL A 41 1.43 13.64 -21.63
CA VAL A 41 1.32 15.01 -22.11
C VAL A 41 -0.13 15.53 -22.18
N ALA A 42 -1.12 14.66 -22.40
CA ALA A 42 -2.50 15.11 -22.67
C ALA A 42 -3.34 15.45 -21.42
N SER A 43 -3.26 14.66 -20.34
CA SER A 43 -4.09 14.89 -19.15
C SER A 43 -3.53 15.98 -18.24
N ASN A 44 -2.20 16.06 -18.12
CA ASN A 44 -1.54 17.04 -17.26
C ASN A 44 -1.52 18.46 -17.85
N ILE A 45 -1.45 18.63 -19.19
CA ILE A 45 -1.46 19.98 -19.79
C ILE A 45 -2.79 20.70 -19.55
N VAL A 46 -3.92 20.00 -19.68
CA VAL A 46 -5.25 20.62 -19.48
C VAL A 46 -5.43 21.04 -18.02
N ILE A 47 -5.09 20.17 -17.07
CA ILE A 47 -5.16 20.48 -15.64
C ILE A 47 -4.23 21.65 -15.29
N PHE A 48 -3.00 21.64 -15.82
CA PHE A 48 -2.03 22.70 -15.61
C PHE A 48 -2.48 24.05 -16.22
N ALA A 49 -3.00 24.04 -17.44
CA ALA A 49 -3.52 25.23 -18.11
C ALA A 49 -4.73 25.81 -17.36
N LEU A 50 -5.67 24.96 -16.91
CA LEU A 50 -6.82 25.37 -16.10
C LEU A 50 -6.40 25.94 -14.74
N PHE A 51 -5.42 25.33 -14.07
CA PHE A 51 -4.89 25.83 -12.81
C PHE A 51 -4.27 27.22 -12.98
N ASN A 52 -3.41 27.39 -13.98
CA ASN A 52 -2.77 28.68 -14.24
C ASN A 52 -3.75 29.75 -14.71
N LEU A 53 -4.72 29.39 -15.56
CA LEU A 53 -5.78 30.31 -15.94
C LEU A 53 -6.59 30.77 -14.72
N ASN A 54 -7.00 29.85 -13.85
CA ASN A 54 -7.68 30.19 -12.61
C ASN A 54 -6.80 31.06 -11.71
N LEU A 55 -5.49 30.76 -11.60
CA LEU A 55 -4.56 31.54 -10.81
C LEU A 55 -4.43 32.98 -11.33
N ILE A 56 -4.32 33.16 -12.65
CA ILE A 56 -4.28 34.48 -13.29
C ILE A 56 -5.59 35.24 -13.02
N VAL A 57 -6.75 34.60 -13.23
CA VAL A 57 -8.06 35.21 -12.99
C VAL A 57 -8.21 35.59 -11.50
N PHE A 58 -7.82 34.71 -10.59
CA PHE A 58 -7.84 34.95 -9.15
C PHE A 58 -6.94 36.13 -8.76
N LEU A 59 -5.69 36.16 -9.23
CA LEU A 59 -4.77 37.27 -8.97
C LEU A 59 -5.26 38.60 -9.54
N LEU A 60 -5.87 38.58 -10.73
CA LEU A 60 -6.46 39.76 -11.36
C LEU A 60 -7.65 40.29 -10.53
N LEU A 61 -8.54 39.40 -10.10
CA LEU A 61 -9.64 39.73 -9.20
C LEU A 61 -9.13 40.31 -7.87
N LEU A 62 -8.14 39.66 -7.26
CA LEU A 62 -7.55 40.09 -5.99
C LEU A 62 -6.91 41.48 -6.11
N LEU A 63 -6.21 41.76 -7.22
CA LEU A 63 -5.64 43.07 -7.51
C LEU A 63 -6.75 44.13 -7.68
N LEU A 64 -7.81 43.82 -8.45
CA LEU A 64 -8.97 44.73 -8.61
C LEU A 64 -9.63 45.03 -7.27
N LEU A 65 -9.81 44.02 -6.42
CA LEU A 65 -10.44 44.11 -5.12
C LEU A 65 -9.59 44.94 -4.15
N PHE A 66 -8.28 44.68 -4.08
CA PHE A 66 -7.33 45.47 -3.30
C PHE A 66 -7.29 46.93 -3.76
N ARG A 67 -7.27 47.17 -5.08
CA ARG A 67 -7.33 48.52 -5.66
C ARG A 67 -8.60 49.26 -5.24
N ASN A 68 -9.74 48.59 -5.29
CA ASN A 68 -11.02 49.18 -4.91
C ASN A 68 -11.06 49.48 -3.39
N LEU A 69 -10.55 48.59 -2.54
CA LEU A 69 -10.42 48.83 -1.10
C LEU A 69 -9.51 50.03 -0.78
N VAL A 70 -8.33 50.10 -1.39
CA VAL A 70 -7.39 51.21 -1.21
C VAL A 70 -8.00 52.54 -1.68
N LYS A 71 -8.72 52.53 -2.82
CA LYS A 71 -9.43 53.71 -3.33
C LYS A 71 -10.48 54.20 -2.33
N VAL A 72 -11.32 53.29 -1.83
CA VAL A 72 -12.35 53.60 -0.82
C VAL A 72 -11.72 54.15 0.47
N TRP A 73 -10.59 53.57 0.91
CA TRP A 73 -9.87 54.04 2.09
C TRP A 73 -9.32 55.47 1.93
N PHE A 74 -8.74 55.78 0.76
CA PHE A 74 -8.26 57.13 0.46
C PHE A 74 -9.38 58.15 0.27
N GLU A 75 -10.47 57.80 -0.42
CA GLU A 75 -11.65 58.67 -0.60
C GLU A 75 -12.32 59.01 0.74
N ARG A 76 -12.32 58.06 1.68
CA ARG A 76 -12.78 58.28 3.06
C ARG A 76 -11.92 59.32 3.79
N ARG A 77 -10.62 59.37 3.50
CA ARG A 77 -9.66 60.32 4.09
C ARG A 77 -9.77 61.73 3.49
N GLN A 78 -10.21 61.85 2.23
CA GLN A 78 -10.33 63.13 1.51
C GLN A 78 -11.71 63.82 1.64
N GLN A 79 -12.60 63.35 2.54
CA GLN A 79 -13.92 63.96 2.84
C GLN A 79 -14.81 64.22 1.62
N VAL A 80 -14.73 63.35 0.60
CA VAL A 80 -15.56 63.47 -0.61
C VAL A 80 -17.03 63.21 -0.25
N ILE A 81 -17.95 64.09 -0.68
CA ILE A 81 -19.39 63.99 -0.40
C ILE A 81 -19.91 62.63 -0.91
N GLY A 82 -20.51 61.82 -0.02
CA GLY A 82 -21.04 60.48 -0.33
C GLY A 82 -20.08 59.30 -0.11
N ALA A 83 -18.79 59.52 0.16
CA ALA A 83 -17.81 58.44 0.39
C ALA A 83 -18.17 57.55 1.60
N LYS A 84 -18.74 58.14 2.66
CA LYS A 84 -19.21 57.41 3.85
C LYS A 84 -20.38 56.46 3.53
N PHE A 85 -21.28 56.87 2.65
CA PHE A 85 -22.43 56.05 2.24
C PHE A 85 -21.98 54.87 1.36
N LYS A 86 -21.13 55.13 0.35
CA LYS A 86 -20.53 54.07 -0.49
C LYS A 86 -19.76 53.05 0.34
N ALA A 87 -18.94 53.49 1.30
CA ALA A 87 -18.20 52.58 2.17
C ALA A 87 -19.11 51.70 3.03
N LYS A 88 -20.21 52.26 3.56
CA LYS A 88 -21.18 51.50 4.36
C LYS A 88 -21.93 50.45 3.54
N LEU A 89 -22.31 50.78 2.30
CA LEU A 89 -22.90 49.83 1.35
C LEU A 89 -21.93 48.71 0.97
N VAL A 90 -20.68 49.06 0.62
CA VAL A 90 -19.64 48.07 0.30
C VAL A 90 -19.40 47.13 1.47
N LEU A 91 -19.31 47.66 2.71
CA LEU A 91 -19.13 46.85 3.90
C LEU A 91 -20.34 45.94 4.16
N ALA A 92 -21.56 46.43 3.96
CA ALA A 92 -22.77 45.64 4.12
C ALA A 92 -22.82 44.48 3.10
N PHE A 93 -22.49 44.73 1.84
CA PHE A 93 -22.39 43.67 0.82
C PHE A 93 -21.29 42.67 1.14
N LEU A 94 -20.11 43.13 1.58
CA LEU A 94 -19.00 42.26 1.99
C LEU A 94 -19.40 41.36 3.15
N LEU A 95 -20.05 41.90 4.19
CA LEU A 95 -20.52 41.10 5.32
C LEU A 95 -21.60 40.11 4.88
N LEU A 96 -22.54 40.52 4.03
CA LEU A 96 -23.61 39.66 3.51
C LEU A 96 -23.04 38.49 2.69
N SER A 97 -21.99 38.71 1.88
CA SER A 97 -21.38 37.68 1.04
C SER A 97 -20.39 36.79 1.80
N VAL A 98 -19.57 37.36 2.69
CA VAL A 98 -18.53 36.62 3.42
C VAL A 98 -19.12 35.77 4.54
N THR A 99 -20.20 36.21 5.20
CA THR A 99 -20.81 35.47 6.32
C THR A 99 -21.19 34.02 5.94
N PRO A 100 -21.99 33.76 4.90
CA PRO A 100 -22.34 32.40 4.51
C PRO A 100 -21.12 31.60 4.02
N ALA A 101 -20.19 32.23 3.29
CA ALA A 101 -18.96 31.57 2.84
C ALA A 101 -18.08 31.11 4.01
N ALA A 102 -17.88 31.99 5.01
CA ALA A 102 -17.12 31.68 6.21
C ALA A 102 -17.77 30.56 7.04
N LEU A 103 -19.11 30.56 7.14
CA LEU A 103 -19.84 29.51 7.85
C LEU A 103 -19.65 28.14 7.17
N ILE A 104 -19.78 28.10 5.84
CA ILE A 104 -19.51 26.89 5.05
C ILE A 104 -18.05 26.44 5.22
N PHE A 105 -17.09 27.37 5.16
CA PHE A 105 -15.67 27.09 5.39
C PHE A 105 -15.41 26.39 6.73
N VAL A 106 -15.97 26.93 7.82
CA VAL A 106 -15.78 26.37 9.17
C VAL A 106 -16.39 24.97 9.27
N ILE A 107 -17.61 24.77 8.76
CA ILE A 107 -18.29 23.46 8.81
C ILE A 107 -17.54 22.44 7.96
N ALA A 108 -17.18 22.79 6.72
CA ALA A 108 -16.48 21.91 5.81
C ALA A 108 -15.08 21.55 6.32
N SER A 109 -14.32 22.51 6.86
CA SER A 109 -13.00 22.25 7.46
C SER A 109 -13.09 21.29 8.65
N ASN A 110 -14.11 21.46 9.51
CA ASN A 110 -14.37 20.52 10.61
C ASN A 110 -14.75 19.13 10.10
N PHE A 111 -15.60 19.06 9.07
CA PHE A 111 -16.00 17.80 8.45
C PHE A 111 -14.80 17.08 7.83
N ILE A 112 -13.99 17.76 7.01
CA ILE A 112 -12.77 17.22 6.42
C ILE A 112 -11.83 16.71 7.51
N ASN A 113 -11.65 17.49 8.58
CA ASN A 113 -10.79 17.06 9.68
C ASN A 113 -11.28 15.75 10.31
N LYS A 114 -12.56 15.69 10.70
CA LYS A 114 -13.13 14.50 11.35
C LYS A 114 -13.15 13.29 10.42
N SER A 115 -13.40 13.50 9.13
CA SER A 115 -13.41 12.44 8.11
C SER A 115 -12.00 11.87 7.91
N ILE A 116 -10.99 12.73 7.74
CA ILE A 116 -9.59 12.31 7.62
C ILE A 116 -9.13 11.62 8.91
N GLU A 117 -9.41 12.19 10.09
CA GLU A 117 -9.11 11.54 11.37
C GLU A 117 -9.79 10.16 11.44
N GLY A 118 -11.03 10.04 10.96
CA GLY A 118 -11.82 8.82 10.83
C GLY A 118 -11.11 7.68 10.11
N TRP A 119 -10.54 7.95 8.93
CA TRP A 119 -9.83 6.95 8.12
C TRP A 119 -8.55 6.43 8.79
N PHE A 120 -7.95 7.22 9.67
CA PHE A 120 -6.69 6.87 10.36
C PHE A 120 -6.87 6.55 11.84
N LYS A 121 -8.09 6.27 12.30
CA LYS A 121 -8.33 5.89 13.68
C LYS A 121 -7.82 4.47 13.99
N PRO A 122 -7.55 4.16 15.28
CA PRO A 122 -7.21 2.81 15.72
C PRO A 122 -8.25 1.75 15.32
N GLN A 123 -9.51 2.11 15.12
CA GLN A 123 -10.55 1.18 14.67
C GLN A 123 -10.34 0.66 13.24
N VAL A 124 -9.57 1.36 12.40
CA VAL A 124 -9.19 0.88 11.06
C VAL A 124 -7.85 0.13 11.13
N GLU A 125 -6.93 0.63 11.93
CA GLU A 125 -5.58 0.06 12.07
C GLU A 125 -5.56 -1.30 12.77
N ARG A 126 -6.32 -1.47 13.87
CA ARG A 126 -6.31 -2.70 14.67
C ARG A 126 -6.80 -3.92 13.90
N PRO A 127 -7.95 -3.88 13.18
CA PRO A 127 -8.37 -5.04 12.40
C PRO A 127 -7.38 -5.43 11.31
N LEU A 128 -6.72 -4.45 10.68
CA LEU A 128 -5.73 -4.72 9.64
C LEU A 128 -4.45 -5.37 10.22
N ASP A 129 -4.00 -4.89 11.37
CA ASP A 129 -2.88 -5.47 12.13
C ASP A 129 -3.22 -6.89 12.64
N GLN A 130 -4.42 -7.07 13.18
CA GLN A 130 -4.92 -8.38 13.63
C GLN A 130 -5.08 -9.37 12.47
N ALA A 131 -5.59 -8.93 11.32
CA ALA A 131 -5.71 -9.77 10.13
C ALA A 131 -4.33 -10.24 9.64
N LEU A 132 -3.33 -9.34 9.62
CA LEU A 132 -1.96 -9.70 9.29
C LEU A 132 -1.38 -10.70 10.31
N ALA A 133 -1.57 -10.46 11.60
CA ALA A 133 -1.09 -11.35 12.66
C ALA A 133 -1.74 -12.74 12.60
N VAL A 134 -3.05 -12.81 12.34
CA VAL A 134 -3.78 -14.08 12.16
C VAL A 134 -3.26 -14.82 10.94
N ALA A 135 -3.09 -14.14 9.80
CA ALA A 135 -2.60 -14.75 8.57
C ALA A 135 -1.18 -15.31 8.73
N GLN A 136 -0.28 -14.55 9.36
CA GLN A 136 1.08 -15.01 9.69
C GLN A 136 1.08 -16.19 10.68
N THR A 137 0.23 -16.14 11.70
CA THR A 137 0.13 -17.22 12.69
C THR A 137 -0.38 -18.50 12.04
N TYR A 138 -1.41 -18.40 11.19
CA TYR A 138 -1.95 -19.53 10.45
C TYR A 138 -0.91 -20.15 9.51
N TYR A 139 -0.17 -19.31 8.78
CA TYR A 139 0.92 -19.77 7.90
C TYR A 139 2.02 -20.50 8.67
N ASN A 140 2.55 -19.87 9.75
CA ASN A 140 3.56 -20.48 10.61
C ASN A 140 3.06 -21.80 11.23
N GLN A 141 1.77 -21.90 11.52
CA GLN A 141 1.17 -23.12 12.06
C GLN A 141 1.12 -24.26 11.03
N LEU A 142 0.86 -23.95 9.76
CA LEU A 142 0.90 -24.93 8.67
C LEU A 142 2.33 -25.47 8.49
N GLU A 143 3.31 -24.58 8.39
CA GLU A 143 4.74 -24.95 8.30
C GLU A 143 5.19 -25.85 9.45
N ARG A 144 4.90 -25.45 10.69
CA ARG A 144 5.23 -26.26 11.89
C ARG A 144 4.52 -27.60 11.90
N THR A 145 3.30 -27.66 11.39
CA THR A 145 2.52 -28.90 11.35
C THR A 145 3.09 -29.85 10.30
N ALA A 146 3.45 -29.35 9.12
CA ALA A 146 4.14 -30.13 8.09
C ALA A 146 5.48 -30.71 8.60
N VAL A 147 6.30 -29.90 9.30
CA VAL A 147 7.54 -30.38 9.94
C VAL A 147 7.27 -31.45 10.98
N ARG A 148 6.27 -31.26 11.86
CA ARG A 148 5.90 -32.27 12.88
C ARG A 148 5.45 -33.58 12.25
N HIS A 149 4.70 -33.54 11.16
CA HIS A 149 4.30 -34.74 10.43
C HIS A 149 5.51 -35.43 9.79
N GLY A 150 6.41 -34.70 9.15
CA GLY A 150 7.66 -35.25 8.59
C GLY A 150 8.52 -35.93 9.66
N GLN A 151 8.70 -35.29 10.82
CA GLN A 151 9.40 -35.87 11.97
C GLN A 151 8.71 -37.12 12.53
N HIS A 152 7.37 -37.16 12.54
CA HIS A 152 6.61 -38.32 12.98
C HIS A 152 6.82 -39.51 12.04
N ILE A 153 6.60 -39.28 10.74
CA ILE A 153 6.78 -40.27 9.68
C ILE A 153 8.22 -40.81 9.69
N GLY A 154 9.22 -39.93 9.73
CA GLY A 154 10.63 -40.33 9.76
C GLY A 154 11.00 -41.20 10.96
N ARG A 155 10.44 -40.91 12.15
CA ARG A 155 10.67 -41.75 13.36
C ARG A 155 10.06 -43.14 13.23
N VAL A 156 8.85 -43.24 12.69
CA VAL A 156 8.16 -44.53 12.51
C VAL A 156 8.87 -45.38 11.47
N ILE A 157 9.27 -44.77 10.35
CA ILE A 157 10.06 -45.42 9.30
C ILE A 157 11.33 -46.07 9.85
N VAL A 158 12.05 -45.38 10.72
CA VAL A 158 13.30 -45.87 11.32
C VAL A 158 13.02 -46.96 12.35
N ARG A 159 11.99 -46.79 13.19
CA ARG A 159 11.58 -47.77 14.21
C ARG A 159 11.23 -49.11 13.58
N ASP A 160 10.51 -49.09 12.47
CA ASP A 160 9.96 -50.29 11.83
C ASP A 160 10.85 -50.82 10.69
N GLY A 161 11.98 -50.14 10.43
CA GLY A 161 12.96 -50.56 9.42
C GLY A 161 12.43 -50.48 7.98
N LEU A 162 11.56 -49.51 7.68
CA LEU A 162 10.85 -49.42 6.39
C LEU A 162 11.71 -48.87 5.23
N LEU A 163 12.93 -48.40 5.50
CA LEU A 163 13.85 -47.92 4.44
C LEU A 163 14.55 -49.04 3.68
N ALA A 164 14.42 -50.30 4.11
CA ALA A 164 15.07 -51.43 3.46
C ALA A 164 14.50 -51.66 2.04
N GLU A 165 15.35 -52.03 1.09
CA GLU A 165 14.97 -52.10 -0.33
C GLU A 165 13.98 -53.23 -0.63
N ASP A 166 13.96 -54.27 0.20
CA ASP A 166 12.99 -55.38 0.20
C ASP A 166 11.62 -55.01 0.78
N ARG A 167 11.50 -53.85 1.45
CA ARG A 167 10.27 -53.40 2.14
C ARG A 167 9.55 -52.25 1.45
N ARG A 168 9.82 -52.02 0.16
CA ARG A 168 9.23 -50.92 -0.64
C ARG A 168 7.70 -50.93 -0.63
N GLU A 169 7.07 -52.10 -0.76
CA GLU A 169 5.61 -52.23 -0.73
C GLU A 169 5.04 -51.87 0.65
N ALA A 170 5.66 -52.37 1.72
CA ALA A 170 5.26 -52.04 3.09
C ALA A 170 5.42 -50.54 3.41
N LEU A 171 6.49 -49.91 2.91
CA LEU A 171 6.67 -48.46 3.00
C LEU A 171 5.56 -47.72 2.26
N ALA A 172 5.24 -48.12 1.03
CA ALA A 172 4.17 -47.48 0.24
C ALA A 172 2.80 -47.59 0.93
N SER A 173 2.43 -48.76 1.44
CA SER A 173 1.18 -48.95 2.19
C SER A 173 1.14 -48.09 3.46
N PHE A 174 2.25 -48.01 4.20
CA PHE A 174 2.35 -47.15 5.39
C PHE A 174 2.16 -45.67 5.02
N LEU A 175 2.78 -45.19 3.95
CA LEU A 175 2.65 -43.79 3.54
C LEU A 175 1.23 -43.43 3.12
N VAL A 176 0.51 -44.33 2.43
CA VAL A 176 -0.92 -44.14 2.10
C VAL A 176 -1.75 -44.05 3.38
N GLU A 177 -1.54 -44.94 4.34
CA GLU A 177 -2.23 -44.88 5.63
C GLU A 177 -1.94 -43.57 6.38
N GLN A 178 -0.68 -43.13 6.42
CA GLN A 178 -0.30 -41.86 7.05
C GLN A 178 -0.88 -40.65 6.34
N GLN A 179 -0.99 -40.72 5.01
CA GLN A 179 -1.59 -39.68 4.21
C GLN A 179 -3.04 -39.43 4.63
N ASP A 180 -3.84 -40.50 4.73
CA ASP A 180 -5.24 -40.45 5.12
C ASP A 180 -5.39 -39.98 6.59
N LEU A 181 -4.59 -40.55 7.50
CA LEU A 181 -4.65 -40.24 8.94
C LEU A 181 -4.25 -38.80 9.26
N LEU A 182 -3.27 -38.24 8.54
CA LEU A 182 -2.72 -36.91 8.81
C LEU A 182 -3.27 -35.84 7.86
N SER A 183 -4.16 -36.22 6.93
CA SER A 183 -4.71 -35.32 5.89
C SER A 183 -3.62 -34.57 5.13
N ILE A 184 -2.55 -35.29 4.78
CA ILE A 184 -1.41 -34.75 4.02
C ILE A 184 -1.70 -34.93 2.53
N SER A 185 -1.32 -33.96 1.69
CA SER A 185 -1.61 -34.03 0.26
C SER A 185 -0.54 -34.80 -0.52
N THR A 186 0.73 -34.71 -0.12
CA THR A 186 1.84 -35.45 -0.73
C THR A 186 2.83 -35.92 0.31
N ILE A 187 3.36 -37.13 0.14
CA ILE A 187 4.48 -37.64 0.95
C ILE A 187 5.50 -38.28 0.02
N THR A 188 6.73 -37.80 0.05
CA THR A 188 7.85 -38.36 -0.71
C THR A 188 8.98 -38.74 0.23
N ILE A 189 9.50 -39.95 0.07
CA ILE A 189 10.66 -40.44 0.81
C ILE A 189 11.85 -40.48 -0.12
N TYR A 190 12.94 -39.83 0.29
CA TYR A 190 14.23 -39.86 -0.40
C TYR A 190 15.25 -40.64 0.43
N GLY A 191 16.06 -41.45 -0.23
CA GLY A 191 17.22 -42.10 0.41
C GLY A 191 18.39 -41.12 0.62
N ALA A 192 19.42 -41.56 1.34
CA ALA A 192 20.61 -40.75 1.63
C ALA A 192 21.30 -40.13 0.40
N GLY A 193 21.21 -40.77 -0.77
CA GLY A 193 21.76 -40.26 -2.04
C GLY A 193 20.83 -39.32 -2.82
N GLY A 194 19.70 -38.89 -2.24
CA GLY A 194 18.71 -38.04 -2.92
C GLY A 194 17.85 -38.78 -3.95
N ARG A 195 17.95 -40.11 -4.05
CA ARG A 195 17.07 -40.93 -4.89
C ARG A 195 15.68 -41.04 -4.25
N GLU A 196 14.64 -40.73 -5.01
CA GLU A 196 13.25 -40.98 -4.63
C GLU A 196 13.03 -42.48 -4.40
N LEU A 197 12.50 -42.82 -3.22
CA LEU A 197 12.16 -44.19 -2.87
C LEU A 197 10.68 -44.49 -3.12
N VAL A 198 9.81 -43.63 -2.59
CA VAL A 198 8.35 -43.76 -2.72
C VAL A 198 7.75 -42.36 -2.70
N HIS A 199 6.79 -42.12 -3.58
CA HIS A 199 5.97 -40.92 -3.62
C HIS A 199 4.49 -41.29 -3.58
N VAL A 200 3.77 -40.71 -2.62
CA VAL A 200 2.33 -40.85 -2.45
C VAL A 200 1.70 -39.47 -2.62
N LYS A 201 0.59 -39.42 -3.37
CA LYS A 201 -0.10 -38.18 -3.72
C LYS A 201 -1.61 -38.39 -3.60
N ASP A 202 -2.27 -37.37 -3.08
CA ASP A 202 -3.73 -37.34 -2.94
C ASP A 202 -4.38 -37.29 -4.34
N PRO A 203 -5.35 -38.15 -4.64
CA PRO A 203 -6.11 -38.10 -5.89
C PRO A 203 -6.70 -36.72 -6.21
N VAL A 204 -7.03 -35.90 -5.19
CA VAL A 204 -7.55 -34.52 -5.35
C VAL A 204 -6.57 -33.62 -6.10
N LEU A 205 -5.26 -33.90 -6.01
CA LEU A 205 -4.24 -33.12 -6.72
C LEU A 205 -4.13 -33.46 -8.22
N GLY A 206 -4.82 -34.49 -8.71
CA GLY A 206 -4.89 -34.82 -10.14
C GLY A 206 -3.51 -34.83 -10.81
N ASP A 207 -3.35 -34.06 -11.90
CA ASP A 207 -2.11 -33.96 -12.68
C ASP A 207 -1.13 -32.90 -12.18
N LEU A 208 -1.34 -32.32 -10.99
CA LEU A 208 -0.42 -31.32 -10.45
C LEU A 208 0.97 -31.93 -10.20
N ASP A 209 2.00 -31.20 -10.66
CA ASP A 209 3.38 -31.59 -10.44
C ASP A 209 3.78 -31.36 -8.98
N THR A 210 4.01 -32.47 -8.31
CA THR A 210 4.19 -32.57 -6.85
C THR A 210 5.51 -33.25 -6.49
N ARG A 211 6.34 -33.61 -7.48
CA ARG A 211 7.49 -34.49 -7.28
C ARG A 211 8.84 -33.80 -7.11
N ASP A 212 8.89 -32.46 -7.12
CA ASP A 212 10.15 -31.74 -6.99
C ASP A 212 10.15 -30.72 -5.84
N PRO A 213 10.66 -31.10 -4.65
CA PRO A 213 11.20 -30.11 -3.73
C PRO A 213 12.51 -29.60 -4.33
N SER A 214 12.55 -28.33 -4.73
CA SER A 214 13.72 -27.64 -5.30
C SER A 214 15.01 -28.21 -4.72
N GLY A 215 15.86 -28.84 -5.54
CA GLY A 215 16.94 -29.73 -5.08
C GLY A 215 17.88 -29.14 -4.01
N THR A 216 17.93 -27.82 -3.85
CA THR A 216 18.57 -27.12 -2.74
C THR A 216 17.98 -27.48 -1.37
N GLU A 217 16.65 -27.51 -1.24
CA GLU A 217 15.97 -27.79 0.03
C GLU A 217 16.05 -29.27 0.40
N LEU A 218 15.97 -30.16 -0.59
CA LEU A 218 16.23 -31.58 -0.38
C LEU A 218 17.65 -31.81 0.14
N ASN A 219 18.65 -31.17 -0.47
CA ASN A 219 20.04 -31.28 -0.01
C ASN A 219 20.23 -30.75 1.43
N ARG A 220 19.53 -29.67 1.80
CA ARG A 220 19.52 -29.18 3.18
C ARG A 220 18.86 -30.17 4.14
N GLY A 221 17.75 -30.78 3.73
CA GLY A 221 17.15 -31.94 4.38
C GLY A 221 18.14 -33.07 4.65
N LEU A 222 18.83 -33.51 3.61
CA LEU A 222 19.82 -34.58 3.66
C LEU A 222 21.07 -34.20 4.49
N SER A 223 21.36 -32.91 4.65
CA SER A 223 22.41 -32.40 5.54
C SER A 223 22.01 -32.40 7.02
N GLY A 224 20.77 -32.75 7.35
CA GLY A 224 20.25 -32.79 8.71
C GLY A 224 19.49 -31.53 9.14
N GLN A 225 19.18 -30.61 8.21
CA GLN A 225 18.38 -29.42 8.48
C GLN A 225 16.90 -29.66 8.15
N GLU A 226 16.01 -29.14 8.97
CA GLU A 226 14.58 -29.07 8.64
C GLU A 226 14.32 -27.80 7.84
N VAL A 227 13.61 -27.93 6.73
CA VAL A 227 13.29 -26.79 5.89
C VAL A 227 11.84 -26.84 5.43
N THR A 228 11.18 -25.69 5.44
CA THR A 228 9.88 -25.49 4.80
C THR A 228 10.05 -24.64 3.55
N THR A 229 9.29 -24.98 2.52
CA THR A 229 9.18 -24.21 1.29
C THR A 229 7.72 -24.13 0.88
N VAL A 230 7.36 -23.08 0.16
CA VAL A 230 6.02 -22.91 -0.39
C VAL A 230 6.13 -22.78 -1.89
N ARG A 231 5.39 -23.64 -2.58
CA ARG A 231 5.33 -23.69 -4.02
C ARG A 231 3.93 -23.30 -4.46
N GLU A 232 3.85 -22.26 -5.29
CA GLU A 232 2.60 -21.87 -5.92
C GLU A 232 2.22 -22.92 -6.97
N LEU A 233 1.06 -23.54 -6.81
CA LEU A 233 0.45 -24.44 -7.79
C LEU A 233 -0.67 -23.69 -8.56
N ALA A 234 -1.21 -24.35 -9.59
CA ALA A 234 -2.33 -23.82 -10.35
C ALA A 234 -3.58 -23.61 -9.48
N THR A 235 -3.79 -24.49 -8.50
CA THR A 235 -5.02 -24.57 -7.67
C THR A 235 -4.85 -24.07 -6.23
N GLY A 236 -3.71 -23.49 -5.89
CA GLY A 236 -3.41 -23.11 -4.51
C GLY A 236 -1.92 -23.09 -4.21
N ASP A 237 -1.57 -23.15 -2.93
CA ASP A 237 -0.19 -23.26 -2.46
C ASP A 237 0.08 -24.68 -1.95
N LEU A 238 1.27 -25.21 -2.23
CA LEU A 238 1.76 -26.44 -1.62
C LEU A 238 2.85 -26.09 -0.62
N ILE A 239 2.55 -26.33 0.66
CA ILE A 239 3.50 -26.11 1.76
C ILE A 239 4.24 -27.41 1.97
N GLU A 240 5.53 -27.42 1.65
CA GLU A 240 6.37 -28.61 1.70
C GLU A 240 7.37 -28.48 2.85
N ALA A 241 7.44 -29.50 3.70
CA ALA A 241 8.43 -29.63 4.76
C ALA A 241 9.38 -30.78 4.44
N VAL A 242 10.66 -30.47 4.32
CA VAL A 242 11.76 -31.44 4.20
C VAL A 242 12.31 -31.70 5.59
N THR A 243 12.25 -32.96 6.02
CA THR A 243 12.73 -33.38 7.34
C THR A 243 13.71 -34.55 7.23
N PRO A 244 14.87 -34.50 7.92
CA PRO A 244 15.85 -35.58 7.89
C PRO A 244 15.35 -36.83 8.61
N ILE A 245 15.60 -37.99 8.01
CA ILE A 245 15.40 -39.29 8.63
C ILE A 245 16.71 -39.69 9.32
N TRP A 246 16.72 -39.71 10.64
CA TRP A 246 17.91 -40.02 11.41
C TRP A 246 18.04 -41.50 11.71
N SER A 247 19.26 -42.04 11.71
CA SER A 247 19.54 -43.38 12.21
C SER A 247 19.13 -43.53 13.68
N SER A 248 18.82 -44.77 14.09
CA SER A 248 18.51 -45.11 15.48
C SER A 248 19.68 -44.90 16.46
N ALA A 249 20.91 -44.74 15.95
CA ALA A 249 22.11 -44.40 16.73
C ALA A 249 21.97 -43.03 17.43
N ARG A 250 22.52 -42.93 18.65
CA ARG A 250 22.51 -41.69 19.46
C ARG A 250 23.90 -41.05 19.48
N GLY A 251 23.95 -39.73 19.65
CA GLY A 251 25.21 -38.99 19.80
C GLY A 251 25.98 -38.84 18.48
N ALA A 252 27.30 -38.98 18.52
CA ALA A 252 28.20 -38.74 17.39
C ALA A 252 28.01 -39.71 16.20
N ASP A 253 27.38 -40.87 16.42
CA ASP A 253 27.11 -41.87 15.39
C ASP A 253 25.78 -41.64 14.65
N ARG A 254 25.05 -40.58 15.00
CA ARG A 254 23.76 -40.26 14.38
C ARG A 254 23.99 -39.76 12.95
N ARG A 255 23.53 -40.53 11.96
CA ARG A 255 23.65 -40.20 10.53
C ARG A 255 22.28 -39.99 9.92
N VAL A 256 22.23 -39.20 8.85
CA VAL A 256 21.02 -39.02 8.04
C VAL A 256 20.90 -40.19 7.06
N LEU A 257 19.83 -40.98 7.18
CA LEU A 257 19.54 -42.13 6.32
C LEU A 257 18.75 -41.74 5.06
N GLY A 258 18.13 -40.56 5.07
CA GLY A 258 17.27 -40.06 4.01
C GLY A 258 16.51 -38.80 4.44
N ALA A 259 15.51 -38.40 3.67
CA ALA A 259 14.63 -37.28 3.98
C ALA A 259 13.17 -37.64 3.70
N VAL A 260 12.26 -37.14 4.54
CA VAL A 260 10.82 -37.15 4.30
C VAL A 260 10.43 -35.77 3.82
N VAL A 261 9.71 -35.70 2.70
CA VAL A 261 9.10 -34.49 2.17
C VAL A 261 7.60 -34.63 2.31
N VAL A 262 7.01 -33.78 3.13
CA VAL A 262 5.57 -33.74 3.41
C VAL A 262 5.01 -32.49 2.78
N GLY A 263 4.03 -32.62 1.89
CA GLY A 263 3.33 -31.50 1.27
C GLY A 263 1.87 -31.41 1.70
N SER A 264 1.46 -30.22 2.16
CA SER A 264 0.07 -29.89 2.46
C SER A 264 -0.44 -28.87 1.45
N HIS A 265 -1.46 -29.24 0.66
CA HIS A 265 -2.08 -28.35 -0.30
C HIS A 265 -3.13 -27.48 0.37
N VAL A 266 -3.02 -26.18 0.15
CA VAL A 266 -3.97 -25.17 0.59
C VAL A 266 -4.61 -24.59 -0.68
N THR A 267 -5.91 -24.83 -0.88
CA THR A 267 -6.66 -24.38 -2.08
C THR A 267 -6.64 -22.86 -2.28
N GLU A 268 -6.32 -22.10 -1.23
CA GLU A 268 -6.09 -20.67 -1.34
C GLU A 268 -4.60 -20.36 -1.52
N ARG A 269 -4.30 -19.38 -2.39
CA ARG A 269 -2.95 -18.78 -2.50
C ARG A 269 -2.62 -17.94 -1.27
N LEU A 270 -2.40 -18.61 -0.16
CA LEU A 270 -2.19 -18.02 1.15
C LEU A 270 -0.96 -17.11 1.16
N GLU A 271 0.12 -17.48 0.50
CA GLU A 271 1.32 -16.66 0.43
C GLU A 271 1.04 -15.32 -0.28
N GLN A 272 0.34 -15.37 -1.43
CA GLN A 272 -0.09 -14.18 -2.14
C GLN A 272 -1.06 -13.33 -1.29
N LYS A 273 -2.00 -13.94 -0.57
CA LYS A 273 -2.91 -13.22 0.34
C LYS A 273 -2.16 -12.54 1.49
N VAL A 274 -1.22 -13.22 2.13
CA VAL A 274 -0.37 -12.67 3.20
C VAL A 274 0.48 -11.51 2.68
N ARG A 275 1.12 -11.67 1.51
CA ARG A 275 1.88 -10.60 0.85
C ARG A 275 0.98 -9.40 0.51
N GLY A 276 -0.23 -9.65 0.03
CA GLY A 276 -1.23 -8.62 -0.25
C GLY A 276 -1.62 -7.83 0.99
N ILE A 277 -1.96 -8.51 2.09
CA ILE A 277 -2.30 -7.87 3.38
C ILE A 277 -1.11 -7.08 3.92
N SER A 278 0.09 -7.64 3.87
CA SER A 278 1.31 -6.97 4.33
C SER A 278 1.58 -5.68 3.54
N THR A 279 1.42 -5.73 2.21
CA THR A 279 1.59 -4.57 1.34
C THR A 279 0.53 -3.51 1.61
N ALA A 280 -0.75 -3.89 1.69
CA ALA A 280 -1.83 -2.96 2.02
C ALA A 280 -1.63 -2.31 3.41
N PHE A 281 -1.14 -3.06 4.40
CA PHE A 281 -0.80 -2.51 5.72
C PHE A 281 0.36 -1.51 5.66
N ARG A 282 1.41 -1.81 4.88
CA ARG A 282 2.53 -0.87 4.66
C ARG A 282 2.07 0.40 3.96
N GLU A 283 1.28 0.29 2.91
CA GLU A 283 0.69 1.43 2.19
C GLU A 283 -0.18 2.28 3.12
N TYR A 284 -1.04 1.65 3.93
CA TYR A 284 -1.84 2.34 4.94
C TYR A 284 -0.95 3.12 5.92
N LYS A 285 0.14 2.53 6.42
CA LYS A 285 1.09 3.20 7.33
C LYS A 285 1.77 4.39 6.65
N GLN A 286 2.17 4.26 5.38
CA GLN A 286 2.75 5.36 4.62
C GLN A 286 1.76 6.51 4.42
N LEU A 287 0.52 6.22 4.05
CA LEU A 287 -0.55 7.23 3.93
C LEU A 287 -0.85 7.92 5.26
N LYS A 288 -0.80 7.17 6.37
CA LYS A 288 -0.99 7.72 7.71
C LYS A 288 0.08 8.75 8.08
N LEU A 289 1.33 8.61 7.61
CA LEU A 289 2.38 9.61 7.80
C LEU A 289 2.04 10.93 7.08
N LEU A 290 1.38 10.84 5.92
CA LEU A 290 0.95 11.98 5.11
C LEU A 290 -0.39 12.57 5.53
N LYS A 291 -1.02 12.07 6.61
CA LYS A 291 -2.33 12.53 7.08
C LYS A 291 -2.41 14.05 7.26
N ASN A 292 -1.41 14.65 7.91
CA ASN A 292 -1.39 16.09 8.19
C ASN A 292 -1.19 16.93 6.92
N PRO A 293 -0.21 16.63 6.03
CA PRO A 293 -0.12 17.25 4.71
C PRO A 293 -1.42 17.16 3.89
N ILE A 294 -2.04 15.97 3.83
CA ILE A 294 -3.29 15.75 3.09
C ILE A 294 -4.40 16.66 3.63
N LYS A 295 -4.58 16.70 4.96
CA LYS A 295 -5.53 17.60 5.61
C LYS A 295 -5.25 19.07 5.27
N GLY A 296 -3.98 19.48 5.28
CA GLY A 296 -3.56 20.84 4.92
C GLY A 296 -3.93 21.20 3.48
N ILE A 297 -3.65 20.32 2.52
CA ILE A 297 -3.97 20.53 1.10
C ILE A 297 -5.49 20.68 0.90
N TYR A 298 -6.31 19.81 1.50
CA TYR A 298 -7.76 19.91 1.36
C TYR A 298 -8.35 21.17 2.02
N ILE A 299 -7.84 21.58 3.20
CA ILE A 299 -8.26 22.82 3.84
C ILE A 299 -7.86 24.03 2.98
N LEU A 300 -6.65 24.02 2.40
CA LEU A 300 -6.18 25.08 1.50
C LEU A 300 -7.03 25.16 0.23
N LEU A 301 -7.35 24.02 -0.39
CA LEU A 301 -8.23 23.96 -1.55
C LEU A 301 -9.62 24.51 -1.24
N PHE A 302 -10.18 24.14 -0.08
CA PHE A 302 -11.49 24.64 0.33
C PHE A 302 -11.44 26.16 0.59
N LEU A 303 -10.39 26.65 1.26
CA LEU A 303 -10.15 28.08 1.48
C LEU A 303 -10.04 28.85 0.15
N LEU A 304 -9.43 28.25 -0.88
CA LEU A 304 -9.31 28.88 -2.19
C LEU A 304 -10.65 28.93 -2.94
N MET A 305 -11.57 28.01 -2.67
CA MET A 305 -12.92 28.01 -3.25
C MET A 305 -13.92 28.91 -2.52
N THR A 306 -13.68 29.28 -1.25
CA THR A 306 -14.60 30.10 -0.43
C THR A 306 -14.22 31.57 -0.42
#